data_AF-A0A0M2RG45-F1
#
_entry.id   AF-A0A0M2RG45-F1
#
_cell.length_a   1.000
_cell.length_b   1.000
_cell.length_c   1.000
_cell.angle_alpha   90.00
_cell.angle_beta   90.00
_cell.angle_gamma   90.00
#
_symmetry.space_group_name_H-M   'P 1'
#
loop_
_entity.id
_entity.type
_entity.pdbx_description
1 polymer ?
#
loop_
_entity_poly.entity_id
_entity_poly.type
_entity_poly.pdbx_seq_one_letter_code
_entity_poly.pdbx_strand_id
1 'polypeptide(L)'
;MSRWWTETVAALGDVVPLPLAALLLLLAALLAALGWFFFPAWVPRRLPQPRLPRLRRPRLRLPRLRLPRLRRPRLRLPRLRLPRRRRRAVRTAPVVPAVPAPRAADAGPAGLADRLAAEGRYAEAVRERLREMVGELVARQVVAHRPGMTVTELTTAVAYARPRTQPTLHAAGVIFSDLWYAQRPATREHDDRMRDLATELRRDLAGEGTRG
;
A
#
# COMPACT_ATOMS: atom_id res chain seq x y z
N MET A 1 0.99 18.41 45.60
CA MET A 1 1.33 17.04 45.16
C MET A 1 2.62 17.03 44.31
N SER A 2 3.72 17.59 44.81
CA SER A 2 4.97 17.74 44.04
C SER A 2 6.24 17.30 44.80
N ARG A 3 6.19 17.22 46.14
CA ARG A 3 7.34 16.82 46.97
C ARG A 3 7.74 15.36 46.78
N TRP A 4 6.77 14.46 46.67
CA TRP A 4 7.04 13.05 46.45
C TRP A 4 7.73 12.77 45.10
N TRP A 5 7.40 13.55 44.07
CA TRP A 5 8.03 13.47 42.75
C TRP A 5 9.49 13.95 42.77
N THR A 6 9.78 15.04 43.48
CA THR A 6 11.17 15.54 43.58
C THR A 6 12.05 14.60 44.38
N GLU A 7 11.51 13.94 45.40
CA GLU A 7 12.24 13.00 46.26
C GLU A 7 12.55 11.69 45.54
N THR A 8 11.62 11.19 44.71
CA THR A 8 11.88 10.03 43.84
C THR A 8 12.87 10.32 42.72
N VAL A 9 12.83 11.51 42.11
CA VAL A 9 13.80 11.90 41.07
C VAL A 9 15.21 12.10 41.65
N ALA A 10 15.31 12.68 42.85
CA ALA A 10 16.60 12.87 43.54
C ALA A 10 17.23 11.51 43.92
N ALA A 11 16.45 10.60 44.51
CA ALA A 11 16.93 9.26 44.86
C ALA A 11 17.34 8.42 43.63
N LEU A 12 16.70 8.64 42.48
CA LEU A 12 17.03 7.96 41.23
C LEU A 12 18.32 8.52 40.59
N GLY A 13 18.62 9.80 40.81
CA GLY A 13 19.84 10.46 40.32
C GLY A 13 21.11 10.03 41.06
N ASP A 14 21.01 9.70 42.34
CA ASP A 14 22.17 9.24 43.14
C ASP A 14 22.58 7.78 42.84
N VAL A 15 21.66 6.98 42.31
CA VAL A 15 21.89 5.55 42.02
C VAL A 15 22.31 5.31 40.57
N VAL A 16 21.95 6.20 39.64
CA VAL A 16 22.19 6.01 38.20
C VAL A 16 23.26 7.01 37.71
N PRO A 17 24.51 6.57 37.47
CA PRO A 17 25.52 7.47 36.93
C PRO A 17 25.10 7.98 35.53
N LEU A 18 25.35 9.27 35.26
CA LEU A 18 25.01 9.97 34.01
C LEU A 18 25.24 9.16 32.71
N PRO A 19 26.38 8.46 32.51
CA PRO A 19 26.58 7.65 31.31
C PRO A 19 25.61 6.46 31.20
N LEU A 20 25.19 5.88 32.32
CA LEU A 20 24.26 4.75 32.37
C LEU A 20 22.83 5.22 32.06
N ALA A 21 22.44 6.40 32.56
CA ALA A 21 21.18 7.04 32.16
C ALA A 21 21.11 7.31 30.64
N ALA A 22 22.20 7.82 30.06
CA ALA A 22 22.28 8.03 28.61
C ALA A 22 22.19 6.71 27.82
N LEU A 23 22.83 5.65 28.32
CA LEU A 23 22.81 4.33 27.68
C LEU A 23 21.41 3.69 27.76
N LEU A 24 20.71 3.83 28.88
CA LEU A 24 19.32 3.40 29.03
C LEU A 24 18.36 4.17 28.11
N LEU A 25 18.56 5.48 27.95
CA LEU A 25 17.78 6.29 27.00
C LEU A 25 18.04 5.88 25.55
N LEU A 26 19.31 5.64 25.19
CA LEU A 26 19.67 5.14 23.87
C LEU A 26 19.10 3.75 23.61
N LEU A 27 19.14 2.85 24.60
CA LEU A 27 18.55 1.52 24.51
C LEU A 27 17.03 1.61 24.34
N ALA A 28 16.36 2.46 25.11
CA ALA A 28 14.92 2.68 24.99
C ALA A 28 14.54 3.28 23.62
N ALA A 29 15.31 4.25 23.13
CA ALA A 29 15.12 4.83 21.79
C ALA A 29 15.38 3.79 20.68
N LEU A 30 16.41 2.96 20.83
CA LEU A 30 16.71 1.88 19.90
C LEU A 30 15.59 0.84 19.90
N LEU A 31 15.11 0.41 21.06
CA LEU A 31 13.98 -0.52 21.18
C LEU A 31 12.68 0.08 20.62
N ALA A 32 12.45 1.39 20.80
CA ALA A 32 11.30 2.07 20.21
C ALA A 32 11.42 2.15 18.67
N ALA A 33 12.61 2.47 18.15
CA ALA A 33 12.87 2.51 16.71
C ALA A 33 12.81 1.11 16.09
N LEU A 34 13.37 0.11 16.76
CA LEU A 34 13.31 -1.29 16.35
C LEU A 34 11.86 -1.79 16.43
N GLY A 35 11.15 -1.46 17.51
CA GLY A 35 9.73 -1.72 17.66
C GLY A 35 8.92 -1.11 16.52
N TRP A 36 9.17 0.16 16.17
CA TRP A 36 8.53 0.86 15.05
C TRP A 36 8.87 0.28 13.68
N PHE A 37 10.14 -0.10 13.48
CA PHE A 37 10.65 -0.63 12.22
C PHE A 37 10.24 -2.09 11.99
N PHE A 38 10.16 -2.89 13.05
CA PHE A 38 9.64 -4.26 13.06
C PHE A 38 8.12 -4.31 13.30
N PHE A 39 7.43 -3.18 13.49
CA PHE A 39 5.97 -3.08 13.44
C PHE A 39 5.48 -2.75 12.03
N PRO A 40 5.05 -3.74 11.22
CA PRO A 40 4.20 -3.46 10.08
C PRO A 40 2.75 -3.32 10.57
N ALA A 41 2.28 -2.08 10.70
CA ALA A 41 0.87 -1.68 10.47
C ALA A 41 -0.28 -2.46 11.18
N TRP A 42 -0.26 -2.65 12.51
CA TRP A 42 -1.42 -3.16 13.29
C TRP A 42 -1.73 -2.36 14.59
N VAL A 43 -1.46 -1.05 14.68
CA VAL A 43 -2.01 -0.27 15.80
C VAL A 43 -3.37 0.33 15.39
N PRO A 44 -4.52 -0.27 15.75
CA PRO A 44 -5.79 0.39 15.58
C PRO A 44 -5.83 1.56 16.54
N ARG A 45 -5.61 2.78 16.02
CA ARG A 45 -5.91 4.02 16.74
C ARG A 45 -7.44 4.15 16.86
N ARG A 46 -8.06 3.32 17.70
CA ARG A 46 -9.44 3.49 18.15
C ARG A 46 -9.44 4.60 19.20
N LEU A 47 -9.30 5.84 18.75
CA LEU A 47 -9.80 6.95 19.55
C LEU A 47 -11.30 7.08 19.22
N PRO A 48 -12.19 6.89 20.20
CA PRO A 48 -13.62 7.10 19.97
C PRO A 48 -13.83 8.56 19.56
N GLN A 49 -14.32 8.77 18.34
CA GLN A 49 -14.70 10.11 17.88
C GLN A 49 -15.97 10.53 18.65
N PRO A 50 -15.96 11.65 19.41
CA PRO A 50 -17.17 12.14 20.03
C PRO A 50 -18.14 12.59 18.93
N ARG A 51 -19.35 12.01 18.93
CA ARG A 51 -20.41 12.34 17.98
C ARG A 51 -20.90 13.76 18.26
N LEU A 52 -20.40 14.75 17.51
CA LEU A 52 -20.98 16.09 17.54
C LEU A 52 -22.38 16.07 16.92
N PRO A 53 -23.39 16.67 17.57
CA PRO A 53 -24.76 16.69 17.07
C PRO A 53 -24.85 17.46 15.76
N ARG A 54 -25.62 16.91 14.82
CA ARG A 54 -25.85 17.46 13.48
C ARG A 54 -26.55 18.81 13.60
N LEU A 55 -25.81 19.92 13.57
CA LEU A 55 -26.41 21.24 13.36
C LEU A 55 -27.07 21.27 11.97
N ARG A 56 -28.40 21.32 11.98
CA ARG A 56 -29.23 21.63 10.81
C ARG A 56 -28.83 23.03 10.31
N ARG A 57 -28.01 23.10 9.27
CA ARG A 57 -27.67 24.38 8.64
C ARG A 57 -28.94 24.98 8.03
N PRO A 58 -29.30 26.24 8.35
CA PRO A 58 -30.44 26.90 7.72
C PRO A 58 -30.18 27.09 6.22
N ARG A 59 -31.22 26.90 5.42
CA ARG A 59 -31.18 27.07 3.96
C ARG A 59 -31.01 28.55 3.62
N LEU A 60 -29.77 28.99 3.46
CA LEU A 60 -29.46 30.30 2.87
C LEU A 60 -29.79 30.27 1.38
N ARG A 61 -30.86 30.95 0.98
CA ARG A 61 -31.17 31.24 -0.42
C ARG A 61 -30.18 32.29 -0.92
N LEU A 62 -29.12 31.85 -1.60
CA LEU A 62 -28.20 32.75 -2.30
C LEU A 62 -28.88 33.32 -3.56
N PRO A 63 -28.83 34.64 -3.80
CA PRO A 63 -29.33 35.24 -5.04
C PRO A 63 -28.46 34.81 -6.23
N ARG A 64 -29.10 34.64 -7.40
CA ARG A 64 -28.46 34.17 -8.63
C ARG A 64 -27.45 35.21 -9.14
N LEU A 65 -26.17 35.03 -8.83
CA LEU A 65 -25.10 35.75 -9.51
C LEU A 65 -25.00 35.24 -10.97
N ARG A 66 -25.32 36.13 -11.92
CA ARG A 66 -24.97 35.94 -13.34
C ARG A 66 -23.46 36.13 -13.49
N LEU A 67 -22.73 35.03 -13.60
CA LEU A 67 -21.31 35.06 -13.94
C LEU A 67 -21.14 35.33 -15.46
N PRO A 68 -20.34 36.31 -15.87
CA PRO A 68 -20.02 36.55 -17.28
C PRO A 68 -19.19 35.38 -17.85
N ARG A 69 -19.42 35.06 -19.13
CA ARG A 69 -18.76 33.97 -19.83
C ARG A 69 -17.27 34.28 -20.03
N LEU A 70 -16.41 33.70 -19.21
CA LEU A 70 -14.95 33.76 -19.38
C LEU A 70 -14.56 32.96 -20.65
N ARG A 71 -14.19 33.67 -21.72
CA ARG A 71 -13.51 33.07 -22.88
C ARG A 71 -12.12 32.60 -22.44
N ARG A 72 -11.90 31.29 -22.42
CA ARG A 72 -10.57 30.72 -22.12
C ARG A 72 -9.60 30.99 -23.30
N PRO A 73 -8.43 31.61 -23.07
CA PRO A 73 -7.42 31.74 -24.10
C PRO A 73 -6.79 30.38 -24.41
N ARG A 74 -6.55 30.10 -25.70
CA ARG A 74 -5.85 28.90 -26.17
C ARG A 74 -4.35 29.02 -25.81
N LEU A 75 -3.94 28.33 -24.76
CA LEU A 75 -2.52 28.15 -24.41
C LEU A 75 -1.84 27.27 -25.47
N ARG A 76 -1.04 27.88 -26.36
CA ARG A 76 -0.08 27.14 -27.19
C ARG A 76 1.12 26.78 -26.31
N LEU A 77 1.23 25.51 -25.92
CA LEU A 77 2.39 24.98 -25.22
C LEU A 77 3.60 24.95 -26.17
N PRO A 78 4.76 25.51 -25.80
CA PRO A 78 5.99 25.40 -26.58
C PRO A 78 6.56 23.97 -26.50
N ARG A 79 7.07 23.48 -27.64
CA ARG A 79 7.66 22.14 -27.78
C ARG A 79 8.96 22.06 -26.97
N LEU A 80 8.91 21.44 -25.80
CA LEU A 80 10.09 21.02 -25.03
C LEU A 80 10.82 19.89 -25.78
N ARG A 81 11.96 20.21 -26.40
CA ARG A 81 12.91 19.22 -26.91
C ARG A 81 13.59 18.53 -25.71
N LEU A 82 13.24 17.28 -25.47
CA LEU A 82 13.91 16.43 -24.48
C LEU A 82 15.30 16.03 -24.99
N PRO A 83 16.38 16.19 -24.19
CA PRO A 83 17.71 15.73 -24.59
C PRO A 83 17.79 14.19 -24.56
N ARG A 84 18.33 13.62 -25.65
CA ARG A 84 18.67 12.20 -25.79
C ARG A 84 19.70 11.80 -24.73
N ARG A 85 19.28 11.03 -23.72
CA ARG A 85 20.19 10.48 -22.71
C ARG A 85 20.94 9.28 -23.30
N ARG A 86 22.23 9.45 -23.57
CA ARG A 86 23.15 8.39 -24.01
C ARG A 86 23.13 7.23 -23.00
N ARG A 87 22.96 6.00 -23.50
CA ARG A 87 23.17 4.75 -22.77
C ARG A 87 24.60 4.74 -22.20
N ARG A 88 24.72 4.68 -20.87
CA ARG A 88 26.00 4.42 -20.20
C ARG A 88 26.17 2.90 -20.13
N ALA A 89 27.25 2.41 -20.73
CA ALA A 89 27.64 1.01 -20.71
C ALA A 89 27.81 0.53 -19.25
N VAL A 90 27.27 -0.66 -18.99
CA VAL A 90 27.42 -1.41 -17.75
C VAL A 90 28.90 -1.69 -17.53
N ARG A 91 29.47 -1.15 -16.45
CA ARG A 91 30.78 -1.55 -15.94
C ARG A 91 30.58 -2.65 -14.90
N THR A 92 31.36 -3.69 -15.07
CA THR A 92 31.44 -4.96 -14.34
C THR A 92 31.43 -4.76 -12.82
N ALA A 93 30.57 -5.52 -12.13
CA ALA A 93 30.48 -5.58 -10.68
C ALA A 93 31.62 -6.43 -10.08
N PRO A 94 32.11 -6.13 -8.86
CA PRO A 94 32.82 -7.10 -8.04
C PRO A 94 31.83 -8.10 -7.42
N VAL A 95 32.28 -9.36 -7.36
CA VAL A 95 31.54 -10.52 -6.83
C VAL A 95 31.25 -10.31 -5.34
N VAL A 96 29.97 -10.21 -4.99
CA VAL A 96 29.46 -10.31 -3.62
C VAL A 96 28.96 -11.74 -3.44
N PRO A 97 29.28 -12.45 -2.33
CA PRO A 97 28.78 -13.80 -2.10
C PRO A 97 27.25 -13.80 -2.12
N ALA A 98 26.70 -14.75 -2.86
CA ALA A 98 25.27 -14.89 -3.07
C ALA A 98 24.55 -15.02 -1.73
N VAL A 99 23.80 -13.98 -1.37
CA VAL A 99 22.66 -14.14 -0.46
C VAL A 99 21.80 -15.23 -1.09
N PRO A 100 21.53 -16.36 -0.40
CA PRO A 100 20.62 -17.34 -0.95
C PRO A 100 19.31 -16.60 -1.23
N ALA A 101 18.90 -16.62 -2.49
CA ALA A 101 17.57 -16.17 -2.88
C ALA A 101 16.58 -16.77 -1.87
N PRO A 102 15.52 -16.06 -1.45
CA PRO A 102 14.46 -16.69 -0.69
C PRO A 102 14.10 -17.93 -1.50
N ARG A 103 14.34 -19.12 -0.93
CA ARG A 103 13.90 -20.38 -1.55
C ARG A 103 12.45 -20.10 -1.90
N ALA A 104 12.12 -20.25 -3.19
CA ALA A 104 10.74 -20.33 -3.61
C ALA A 104 10.13 -21.36 -2.67
N ALA A 105 9.37 -20.86 -1.69
CA ALA A 105 8.88 -21.68 -0.59
C ALA A 105 8.17 -22.84 -1.25
N ASP A 106 8.56 -24.06 -0.88
CA ASP A 106 7.99 -25.30 -1.38
C ASP A 106 6.47 -25.12 -1.47
N ALA A 107 6.04 -24.92 -2.71
CA ALA A 107 4.65 -24.76 -3.05
C ALA A 107 4.11 -26.18 -3.03
N GLY A 108 3.53 -26.56 -1.89
CA GLY A 108 2.44 -27.53 -1.94
C GLY A 108 1.40 -27.07 -2.99
N PRO A 109 0.51 -27.96 -3.45
CA PRO A 109 -0.43 -27.67 -4.54
C PRO A 109 -1.31 -26.41 -4.36
N ALA A 110 -1.36 -25.86 -3.15
CA ALA A 110 -2.09 -24.66 -2.77
C ALA A 110 -1.12 -23.49 -2.52
N GLY A 111 -1.34 -22.36 -3.21
CA GLY A 111 -0.53 -21.14 -3.07
C GLY A 111 -0.57 -20.55 -1.65
N LEU A 112 0.28 -19.56 -1.36
CA LEU A 112 0.30 -18.90 -0.03
C LEU A 112 -1.08 -18.36 0.37
N ALA A 113 -1.80 -17.74 -0.58
CA ALA A 113 -3.16 -17.26 -0.35
C ALA A 113 -4.14 -18.37 0.04
N ASP A 114 -4.00 -19.57 -0.53
CA ASP A 114 -4.88 -20.69 -0.24
C ASP A 114 -4.64 -21.26 1.16
N ARG A 115 -3.38 -21.28 1.61
CA ARG A 115 -3.04 -21.65 3.00
C ARG A 115 -3.64 -20.65 3.99
N LEU A 116 -3.50 -19.35 3.72
CA LEU A 116 -4.10 -18.31 4.55
C LEU A 116 -5.63 -18.43 4.60
N ALA A 117 -6.27 -18.70 3.47
CA ALA A 117 -7.72 -18.93 3.43
C ALA A 117 -8.15 -20.16 4.26
N ALA A 118 -7.38 -21.25 4.20
CA ALA A 118 -7.62 -22.45 5.00
C ALA A 118 -7.47 -22.20 6.52
N GLU A 119 -6.59 -21.28 6.92
CA GLU A 119 -6.44 -20.81 8.31
C GLU A 119 -7.56 -19.83 8.74
N GLY A 120 -8.52 -19.51 7.86
CA GLY A 120 -9.56 -18.50 8.12
C GLY A 120 -9.06 -17.06 8.05
N ARG A 121 -7.83 -16.87 7.56
CA ARG A 121 -7.12 -15.60 7.46
C ARG A 121 -7.43 -14.87 6.16
N TYR A 122 -8.71 -14.58 5.95
CA TYR A 122 -9.24 -14.08 4.67
C TYR A 122 -8.68 -12.72 4.25
N ALA A 123 -8.40 -11.81 5.18
CA ALA A 123 -7.84 -10.49 4.85
C ALA A 123 -6.43 -10.62 4.24
N GLU A 124 -5.63 -11.53 4.79
CA GLU A 124 -4.26 -11.77 4.32
C GLU A 124 -4.28 -12.58 3.02
N ALA A 125 -5.20 -13.56 2.90
CA ALA A 125 -5.42 -14.30 1.66
C ALA A 125 -5.76 -13.36 0.49
N VAL A 126 -6.71 -12.44 0.66
CA VAL A 126 -7.09 -11.45 -0.37
C VAL A 126 -5.90 -10.58 -0.78
N ARG A 127 -5.09 -10.13 0.20
CA ARG A 127 -3.89 -9.33 -0.08
C ARG A 127 -2.86 -10.10 -0.89
N GLU A 128 -2.59 -11.36 -0.54
CA GLU A 128 -1.65 -12.20 -1.27
C GLU A 128 -2.17 -12.52 -2.68
N ARG A 129 -3.47 -12.76 -2.88
CA ARG A 129 -4.05 -12.92 -4.23
C ARG A 129 -3.89 -11.65 -5.06
N LEU A 130 -4.11 -10.48 -4.47
CA LEU A 130 -3.87 -9.22 -5.18
C LEU A 130 -2.40 -9.08 -5.58
N ARG A 131 -1.48 -9.38 -4.67
CA ARG A 131 -0.04 -9.38 -4.96
C ARG A 131 0.32 -10.35 -6.09
N GLU A 132 -0.25 -11.55 -6.10
CA GLU A 132 -0.06 -12.54 -7.18
C GLU A 132 -0.57 -12.03 -8.53
N MET A 133 -1.78 -11.44 -8.58
CA MET A 133 -2.33 -10.83 -9.80
C MET A 133 -1.45 -9.70 -10.35
N VAL A 134 -0.96 -8.82 -9.47
CA VAL A 134 -0.02 -7.76 -9.88
C VAL A 134 1.30 -8.36 -10.37
N GLY A 135 1.81 -9.37 -9.68
CA GLY A 135 3.00 -10.11 -10.10
C GLY A 135 2.85 -10.71 -11.49
N GLU A 136 1.68 -11.25 -11.82
CA GLU A 136 1.39 -11.80 -13.14
C GLU A 136 1.32 -10.73 -14.24
N LEU A 137 0.69 -9.59 -13.97
CA LEU A 137 0.67 -8.45 -14.90
C LEU A 137 2.08 -7.93 -15.19
N VAL A 138 2.94 -7.89 -14.18
CA VAL A 138 4.34 -7.47 -14.32
C VAL A 138 5.16 -8.52 -15.08
N ALA A 139 4.98 -9.80 -14.75
CA ALA A 139 5.67 -10.91 -15.43
C ALA A 139 5.38 -10.92 -16.93
N ARG A 140 4.12 -10.66 -17.31
CA ARG A 140 3.68 -10.55 -18.72
C ARG A 140 3.97 -9.19 -19.37
N GLN A 141 4.71 -8.30 -18.69
CA GLN A 141 5.07 -6.96 -19.17
C GLN A 141 3.86 -6.08 -19.55
N VAL A 142 2.68 -6.36 -18.99
CA VAL A 142 1.48 -5.52 -19.18
C VAL A 142 1.67 -4.17 -18.51
N VAL A 143 2.36 -4.16 -17.36
CA VAL A 143 2.72 -2.94 -16.62
C VAL A 143 4.17 -3.01 -16.19
N ALA A 144 4.92 -1.93 -16.42
CA ALA A 144 6.25 -1.78 -15.85
C ALA A 144 6.13 -1.50 -14.34
N HIS A 145 6.61 -2.43 -13.50
CA HIS A 145 6.61 -2.23 -12.06
C HIS A 145 7.55 -1.09 -11.68
N ARG A 146 7.02 -0.08 -10.99
CA ARG A 146 7.78 1.01 -10.39
C ARG A 146 7.57 1.01 -8.87
N PRO A 147 8.65 1.10 -8.06
CA PRO A 147 8.51 1.25 -6.62
C PRO A 147 7.63 2.47 -6.30
N GLY A 148 6.68 2.32 -5.38
CA GLY A 148 5.76 3.38 -4.98
C GLY A 148 4.53 3.56 -5.88
N MET A 149 4.32 2.69 -6.87
CA MET A 149 3.13 2.74 -7.73
C MET A 149 1.85 2.45 -6.94
N THR A 150 0.87 3.32 -7.06
CA THR A 150 -0.43 3.17 -6.40
C THR A 150 -1.35 2.21 -7.17
N VAL A 151 -2.36 1.66 -6.49
CA VAL A 151 -3.38 0.79 -7.12
C VAL A 151 -4.13 1.53 -8.24
N THR A 152 -4.43 2.82 -8.05
CA THR A 152 -5.09 3.65 -9.08
C THR A 152 -4.22 3.83 -10.33
N GLU A 153 -2.92 4.10 -10.14
CA GLU A 153 -1.97 4.18 -11.26
C GLU A 153 -1.84 2.82 -11.97
N LEU A 154 -1.84 1.72 -11.22
CA LEU A 154 -1.83 0.38 -11.78
C LEU A 154 -3.07 0.12 -12.63
N THR A 155 -4.25 0.39 -12.11
CA THR A 155 -5.51 0.23 -12.87
C THR A 155 -5.55 1.12 -14.11
N THR A 156 -5.04 2.35 -14.02
CA THR A 156 -4.92 3.26 -15.17
C THR A 156 -3.93 2.72 -16.21
N ALA A 157 -2.77 2.23 -15.79
CA ALA A 157 -1.79 1.63 -16.69
C ALA A 157 -2.34 0.39 -17.41
N VAL A 158 -3.05 -0.46 -16.69
CA VAL A 158 -3.76 -1.62 -17.28
C VAL A 158 -4.87 -1.15 -18.22
N ALA A 159 -5.61 -0.08 -17.92
CA ALA A 159 -6.61 0.48 -18.83
C ALA A 159 -6.03 0.80 -20.21
N TYR A 160 -4.81 1.36 -20.25
CA TYR A 160 -4.11 1.67 -21.49
C TYR A 160 -3.53 0.44 -22.18
N ALA A 161 -2.91 -0.48 -21.43
CA ALA A 161 -2.23 -1.64 -22.02
C ALA A 161 -3.18 -2.78 -22.39
N ARG A 162 -4.20 -3.04 -21.56
CA ARG A 162 -5.16 -4.15 -21.67
C ARG A 162 -6.55 -3.70 -21.16
N PRO A 163 -7.36 -3.02 -22.00
CA PRO A 163 -8.66 -2.50 -21.59
C PRO A 163 -9.63 -3.57 -21.06
N ARG A 164 -9.59 -4.80 -21.59
CA ARG A 164 -10.46 -5.91 -21.15
C ARG A 164 -10.19 -6.35 -19.71
N THR A 165 -8.94 -6.26 -19.28
CA THR A 165 -8.48 -6.71 -17.97
C THR A 165 -8.73 -5.67 -16.87
N GLN A 166 -8.94 -4.41 -17.25
CA GLN A 166 -9.08 -3.30 -16.33
C GLN A 166 -10.26 -3.46 -15.36
N PRO A 167 -11.47 -3.87 -15.78
CA PRO A 167 -12.61 -4.02 -14.87
C PRO A 167 -12.37 -5.07 -13.78
N THR A 168 -11.76 -6.20 -14.15
CA THR A 168 -11.42 -7.29 -13.22
C THR A 168 -10.43 -6.82 -12.16
N LEU A 169 -9.37 -6.12 -12.58
CA LEU A 169 -8.38 -5.57 -11.65
C LEU A 169 -8.95 -4.42 -10.80
N HIS A 170 -9.88 -3.63 -11.35
CA HIS A 170 -10.56 -2.59 -10.59
C HIS A 170 -11.45 -3.18 -9.49
N ALA A 171 -12.25 -4.20 -9.81
CA ALA A 171 -13.07 -4.92 -8.84
C ALA A 171 -12.21 -5.54 -7.72
N ALA A 172 -11.06 -6.12 -8.08
CA ALA A 172 -10.06 -6.60 -7.12
C ALA A 172 -9.59 -5.50 -6.17
N GLY A 173 -9.24 -4.33 -6.73
CA GLY A 173 -8.79 -3.17 -5.97
C GLY A 173 -9.85 -2.62 -5.02
N VAL A 174 -11.14 -2.67 -5.41
CA VAL A 174 -12.25 -2.26 -4.54
C VAL A 174 -12.38 -3.19 -3.35
N ILE A 175 -12.39 -4.52 -3.57
CA ILE A 175 -12.46 -5.50 -2.47
C ILE A 175 -11.29 -5.30 -1.50
N PHE A 176 -10.07 -5.18 -2.01
CA PHE A 176 -8.90 -4.90 -1.18
C PHE A 176 -9.03 -3.59 -0.40
N SER A 177 -9.49 -2.53 -1.05
CA SER A 177 -9.65 -1.21 -0.40
C SER A 177 -10.69 -1.24 0.72
N ASP A 178 -11.80 -1.95 0.50
CA ASP A 178 -12.85 -2.13 1.50
C ASP A 178 -12.35 -2.89 2.73
N LEU A 179 -11.58 -3.96 2.53
CA LEU A 179 -11.02 -4.75 3.64
C LEU A 179 -9.92 -3.99 4.38
N TRP A 180 -8.98 -3.38 3.65
CA TRP A 180 -7.75 -2.82 4.25
C TRP A 180 -7.92 -1.39 4.75
N TYR A 181 -8.56 -0.53 3.96
CA TYR A 181 -8.70 0.89 4.29
C TYR A 181 -10.03 1.19 4.98
N ALA A 182 -11.13 0.55 4.56
CA ALA A 182 -12.42 0.73 5.24
C ALA A 182 -12.60 -0.20 6.46
N GLN A 183 -11.59 -1.04 6.78
CA GLN A 183 -11.57 -1.96 7.93
C GLN A 183 -12.82 -2.84 8.04
N ARG A 184 -13.38 -3.24 6.90
CA ARG A 184 -14.51 -4.17 6.88
C ARG A 184 -14.00 -5.57 7.23
N PRO A 185 -14.74 -6.34 8.04
CA PRO A 185 -14.33 -7.69 8.38
C PRO A 185 -14.24 -8.54 7.11
N ALA A 186 -13.10 -9.20 6.93
CA ALA A 186 -12.90 -10.11 5.81
C ALA A 186 -13.73 -11.38 6.03
N THR A 187 -14.37 -11.85 4.96
CA THR A 187 -15.20 -13.04 4.97
C THR A 187 -14.72 -14.00 3.87
N ARG A 188 -15.12 -15.26 3.97
CA ARG A 188 -14.85 -16.28 2.95
C ARG A 188 -15.32 -15.84 1.55
N GLU A 189 -16.48 -15.20 1.46
CA GLU A 189 -17.05 -14.68 0.21
C GLU A 189 -16.10 -13.68 -0.48
N HIS A 190 -15.40 -12.83 0.29
CA HIS A 190 -14.41 -11.91 -0.28
C HIS A 190 -13.20 -12.67 -0.86
N ASP A 191 -12.74 -13.75 -0.21
CA ASP A 191 -11.64 -14.59 -0.75
C ASP A 191 -12.07 -15.35 -2.00
N ASP A 192 -13.27 -15.96 -1.98
CA ASP A 192 -13.82 -16.68 -3.13
C ASP A 192 -14.00 -15.74 -4.32
N ARG A 193 -14.57 -14.55 -4.10
CA ARG A 193 -14.69 -13.52 -5.14
C ARG A 193 -13.32 -13.09 -5.66
N MET A 194 -12.32 -12.98 -4.77
CA MET A 194 -10.97 -12.60 -5.18
C MET A 194 -10.27 -13.70 -6.00
N ARG A 195 -10.52 -14.97 -5.67
CA ARG A 195 -10.07 -16.13 -6.44
C ARG A 195 -10.68 -16.16 -7.84
N ASP A 196 -11.97 -15.85 -7.96
CA ASP A 196 -12.65 -15.80 -9.26
C ASP A 196 -12.07 -14.72 -10.16
N LEU A 197 -11.88 -13.51 -9.63
CA LEU A 197 -11.27 -12.39 -10.34
C LEU A 197 -9.84 -12.69 -10.77
N ALA A 198 -9.04 -13.36 -9.92
CA ALA A 198 -7.69 -13.79 -10.28
C ALA A 198 -7.69 -14.84 -11.42
N THR A 199 -8.69 -15.72 -11.43
CA THR A 199 -8.85 -16.72 -12.49
C THR A 199 -9.31 -16.10 -13.80
N GLU A 200 -10.23 -15.13 -13.73
CA GLU A 200 -10.67 -14.33 -14.88
C GLU A 200 -9.52 -13.53 -15.48
N LEU A 201 -8.73 -12.85 -14.64
CA LEU A 201 -7.51 -12.15 -15.04
C LEU A 201 -6.55 -13.08 -15.83
N ARG A 202 -6.29 -14.28 -15.29
CA ARG A 202 -5.42 -15.27 -15.94
C ARG A 202 -5.95 -15.69 -17.30
N ARG A 203 -7.26 -15.93 -17.41
CA ARG A 203 -7.92 -16.30 -18.67
C ARG A 203 -7.81 -15.18 -19.71
N ASP A 204 -8.08 -13.94 -19.31
CA ASP A 204 -7.97 -12.78 -20.21
C ASP A 204 -6.55 -12.57 -20.72
N LEU A 205 -5.56 -12.73 -19.83
CA LEU A 205 -4.15 -12.62 -20.20
C LEU A 205 -3.68 -13.76 -21.09
N ALA A 206 -4.27 -14.96 -20.99
CA ALA A 206 -3.93 -16.12 -21.82
C ALA A 206 -4.62 -16.10 -23.20
N GLY A 207 -5.88 -15.66 -23.26
CA GLY A 207 -6.70 -15.68 -24.48
C GLY A 207 -6.26 -14.73 -25.60
N GLU A 208 -5.36 -13.79 -25.33
CA GLU A 208 -4.77 -12.90 -26.35
C GLU A 208 -3.34 -13.28 -26.75
N GLY A 209 -2.67 -14.20 -26.04
CA GLY A 209 -1.33 -14.70 -26.42
C GLY A 209 -1.34 -15.61 -27.66
N THR A 210 -2.51 -16.11 -28.06
CA THR A 210 -2.72 -17.02 -29.19
C THR A 210 -3.23 -16.32 -30.47
N ARG A 211 -3.38 -14.98 -30.47
CA ARG A 211 -3.79 -14.20 -31.66
C ARG A 211 -2.70 -13.26 -32.21
N GLY A 212 -1.44 -13.44 -31.79
CA GLY A 212 -0.29 -12.65 -32.25
C GLY A 212 0.57 -13.43 -33.22
#